data_AF-A0A8T3AG19-F1
#
_entry.id   AF-A0A8T3AG19-F1
#
_cell.length_a   1.000
_cell.length_b   1.000
_cell.length_c   1.000
_cell.angle_alpha   90.00
_cell.angle_beta   90.00
_cell.angle_gamma   90.00
#
_symmetry.space_group_name_H-M   'P 1'
#
loop_
_entity.id
_entity.type
_entity.pdbx_description
1 polymer ?
#
loop_
_entity_poly.entity_id
_entity_poly.type
_entity_poly.pdbx_seq_one_letter_code
_entity_poly.pdbx_strand_id
1 'polypeptide(L)'
;MSLKNLLCSAALQGVAEARARIFGHVLNPTGRRSPHKILRKKLIGEKVAQWYPYDIKKDDPLILAREEKEYAFRLPFLCSNTHSLAYFQTTLLSIIQLTSLPEHFMLSHCLLQKLFHHRLFI
;
A
#
# COMPACT_ATOMS: atom_id res chain seq x y z
N MET A 1 53.88 28.41 24.40
CA MET A 1 52.99 27.91 25.49
C MET A 1 53.78 27.87 26.79
N SER A 2 53.34 28.53 27.86
CA SER A 2 53.98 28.47 29.19
C SER A 2 53.63 27.16 29.89
N LEU A 3 54.55 26.62 30.72
CA LEU A 3 54.31 25.41 31.53
C LEU A 3 53.03 25.52 32.38
N LYS A 4 52.75 26.71 32.91
CA LYS A 4 51.52 26.98 33.68
C LYS A 4 50.26 26.71 32.85
N ASN A 5 50.28 27.07 31.57
CA ASN A 5 49.14 26.89 30.67
C ASN A 5 48.93 25.42 30.32
N LEU A 6 50.01 24.65 30.15
CA LEU A 6 49.94 23.20 29.93
C LEU A 6 49.33 22.48 31.13
N LEU A 7 49.80 22.76 32.34
CA LEU A 7 49.26 22.16 33.57
C LEU A 7 47.78 22.51 33.77
N CYS A 8 47.41 23.78 33.54
CA CYS A 8 46.01 24.22 33.62
C CYS A 8 45.13 23.47 32.59
N SER A 9 45.60 23.30 31.36
CA SER A 9 44.86 22.57 30.32
C SER A 9 44.65 21.09 30.67
N ALA A 10 45.65 20.43 31.23
CA ALA A 10 45.57 19.03 31.65
C ALA A 10 44.60 18.86 32.84
N ALA A 11 44.63 19.78 33.80
CA ALA A 11 43.70 19.77 34.94
C ALA A 11 42.24 19.91 34.48
N LEU A 12 41.96 20.82 33.54
CA LEU A 12 40.61 21.01 32.98
C LEU A 12 40.11 19.78 32.23
N GLN A 13 40.99 19.10 31.48
CA GLN A 13 40.66 17.84 30.82
C GLN A 13 40.31 16.74 31.83
N GLY A 14 41.10 16.59 32.90
CA GLY A 14 40.83 15.62 33.97
C GLY A 14 39.48 15.86 34.68
N VAL A 15 39.11 17.12 34.92
CA VAL A 15 37.79 17.47 35.47
C VAL A 15 36.66 17.11 34.50
N ALA A 16 36.84 17.38 33.21
CA ALA A 16 35.85 17.04 32.18
C ALA A 16 35.64 15.52 32.06
N GLU A 17 36.72 14.74 32.15
CA GLU A 17 36.67 13.28 32.16
C GLU A 17 36.01 12.72 33.42
N ALA A 18 36.34 13.26 34.60
CA ALA A 18 35.72 12.88 35.86
C ALA A 18 34.21 13.16 35.84
N ARG A 19 33.80 14.34 35.35
CA ARG A 19 32.39 14.68 35.14
C ARG A 19 31.70 13.70 34.18
N ALA A 20 32.34 13.39 33.06
CA ALA A 20 31.81 12.45 32.09
C ALA A 20 31.58 11.06 32.71
N ARG A 21 32.51 10.60 33.56
CA ARG A 21 32.40 9.33 34.30
C ARG A 21 31.28 9.34 35.33
N ILE A 22 31.13 10.41 36.09
CA ILE A 22 30.08 10.54 37.13
C ILE A 22 28.68 10.54 36.53
N PHE A 23 28.48 11.32 35.47
CA PHE A 23 27.14 11.52 34.87
C PHE A 23 26.87 10.61 33.67
N GLY A 24 27.78 9.68 33.34
CA GLY A 24 27.66 8.80 32.18
C GLY A 24 27.61 9.54 30.84
N HIS A 25 28.27 10.70 30.74
CA HIS A 25 28.39 11.42 29.47
C HIS A 25 29.52 10.83 28.62
N VAL A 26 29.31 10.76 27.30
CA VAL A 26 30.35 10.36 26.35
C VAL A 26 31.19 11.57 25.96
N LEU A 27 32.49 11.55 26.29
CA LEU A 27 33.44 12.60 25.93
C LEU A 27 34.15 12.24 24.61
N ASN A 28 34.29 13.21 23.71
CA ASN A 28 34.93 13.03 22.40
C ASN A 28 36.05 14.06 22.19
N PRO A 29 37.28 13.76 22.63
CA PRO A 29 38.39 14.70 22.57
C PRO A 29 38.86 14.95 21.13
N THR A 30 38.63 14.01 20.21
CA THR A 30 39.01 14.10 18.80
C THR A 30 38.03 14.93 17.96
N GLY A 31 36.84 15.22 18.49
CA GLY A 31 35.81 16.02 17.79
C GLY A 31 35.22 15.37 16.54
N ARG A 32 35.56 14.11 16.23
CA ARG A 32 35.03 13.37 15.06
C ARG A 32 33.54 13.06 15.24
N ARG A 33 32.81 12.86 14.14
CA ARG A 33 31.40 12.48 14.24
C ARG A 33 31.28 11.08 14.87
N SER A 34 30.56 11.02 15.99
CA SER A 34 30.21 9.77 16.69
C SER A 34 28.72 9.46 16.50
N PRO A 35 28.32 8.18 16.43
CA PRO A 35 26.92 7.77 16.29
C PRO A 35 26.04 8.10 17.51
N HIS A 36 26.61 8.66 18.59
CA HIS A 36 25.89 9.04 19.80
C HIS A 36 24.68 9.99 19.55
N LYS A 37 24.69 10.77 18.46
CA LYS A 37 23.54 11.60 18.03
C LYS A 37 22.34 10.76 17.57
N ILE A 38 22.58 9.59 17.00
CA ILE A 38 21.53 8.69 16.51
C ILE A 38 20.93 7.95 17.71
N LEU A 39 21.79 7.42 18.58
CA LEU A 39 21.38 6.62 19.75
C LEU A 39 20.57 7.41 20.78
N ARG A 40 20.81 8.72 20.92
CA ARG A 40 20.05 9.56 21.88
C ARG A 40 18.66 9.96 21.40
N LYS A 41 18.30 9.68 20.15
CA LYS A 41 16.94 9.94 19.66
C LYS A 41 16.02 8.89 20.27
N LYS A 42 14.88 9.31 20.81
CA LYS A 42 13.85 8.37 21.28
C LYS A 42 13.36 7.54 20.08
N LEU A 43 13.21 6.23 20.28
CA LEU A 43 12.62 5.35 19.28
C LEU A 43 11.15 5.76 19.06
N ILE A 44 10.77 5.93 17.80
CA ILE A 44 9.42 6.43 17.41
C ILE A 44 8.57 5.30 16.82
N GLY A 45 9.14 4.12 16.56
CA GLY A 45 8.51 3.03 15.81
C GLY A 45 7.16 2.60 16.38
N GLU A 46 7.07 2.38 17.69
CA GLU A 46 5.81 1.95 18.33
C GLU A 46 4.71 3.01 18.23
N LYS A 47 5.05 4.28 18.43
CA LYS A 47 4.10 5.39 18.27
C LYS A 47 3.60 5.53 16.83
N VAL A 48 4.47 5.30 15.86
CA VAL A 48 4.10 5.34 14.43
C VAL A 48 3.28 4.12 14.03
N ALA A 49 3.59 2.94 14.58
CA ALA A 49 2.83 1.72 14.33
C ALA A 49 1.38 1.82 14.83
N GLN A 50 1.16 2.55 15.92
CA GLN A 50 -0.17 2.83 16.49
C GLN A 50 -0.95 3.94 15.76
N TRP A 51 -0.57 4.29 14.52
CA TRP A 51 -1.23 5.35 13.75
C TRP A 51 -2.70 5.04 13.47
N TYR A 52 -3.02 3.78 13.14
CA TYR A 52 -4.40 3.35 12.96
C TYR A 52 -4.89 2.68 14.25
N PRO A 53 -6.09 3.04 14.73
CA PRO A 53 -6.68 2.39 15.89
C PRO A 53 -6.97 0.92 15.60
N TYR A 54 -7.09 0.14 16.67
CA TYR A 54 -7.44 -1.27 16.59
C TYR A 54 -8.82 -1.46 15.95
N ASP A 55 -8.90 -2.36 14.96
CA ASP A 55 -10.15 -2.70 14.29
C ASP A 55 -10.82 -3.89 14.98
N ILE A 56 -11.73 -3.60 15.90
CA ILE A 56 -12.44 -4.59 16.73
C ILE A 56 -13.23 -5.59 15.88
N LYS A 57 -13.67 -5.18 14.68
CA LYS A 57 -14.50 -6.02 13.79
C LYS A 57 -13.79 -7.28 13.33
N LYS A 58 -12.46 -7.29 13.35
CA LYS A 58 -11.64 -8.43 12.91
C LYS A 58 -11.63 -9.60 13.90
N ASP A 59 -12.00 -9.37 15.15
CA ASP A 59 -12.01 -10.43 16.17
C ASP A 59 -13.35 -11.17 16.24
N ASP A 60 -14.44 -10.49 15.90
CA ASP A 60 -15.79 -11.02 16.02
C ASP A 60 -16.11 -11.95 14.84
N PRO A 61 -16.21 -13.28 15.05
CA PRO A 61 -16.41 -14.24 13.95
C PRO A 61 -17.76 -14.04 13.24
N LEU A 62 -18.75 -13.46 13.93
CA LEU A 62 -20.07 -13.17 13.37
C LEU A 62 -20.04 -12.00 12.38
N ILE A 63 -19.21 -10.98 12.64
CA ILE A 63 -19.09 -9.80 11.78
C ILE A 63 -18.36 -10.20 10.50
N LEU A 64 -17.23 -10.92 10.64
CA LEU A 64 -16.48 -11.46 9.50
C LEU A 64 -17.37 -12.32 8.58
N ALA A 65 -18.09 -13.30 9.15
CA ALA A 65 -18.96 -14.18 8.38
C ALA A 65 -20.11 -13.43 7.69
N ARG A 66 -20.58 -12.31 8.25
CA ARG A 66 -21.60 -11.46 7.63
C ARG A 66 -21.02 -10.67 6.46
N GLU A 67 -19.88 -10.03 6.64
CA GLU A 67 -19.20 -9.26 5.59
C GLU A 67 -18.87 -10.17 4.40
N GLU A 68 -18.30 -11.35 4.64
CA GLU A 68 -18.02 -12.36 3.61
C GLU A 68 -19.26 -12.77 2.83
N LYS A 69 -20.39 -12.99 3.51
CA LYS A 69 -21.68 -13.29 2.85
C LYS A 69 -22.15 -12.14 1.97
N GLU A 70 -22.03 -10.90 2.43
CA GLU A 70 -22.41 -9.74 1.64
C GLU A 70 -21.48 -9.55 0.42
N TYR A 71 -20.17 -9.80 0.56
CA TYR A 71 -19.25 -9.83 -0.57
C TYR A 71 -19.62 -10.93 -1.56
N ALA A 72 -19.89 -12.15 -1.09
CA ALA A 72 -20.30 -13.28 -1.91
C ALA A 72 -21.64 -13.05 -2.61
N PHE A 73 -22.54 -12.25 -2.03
CA PHE A 73 -23.79 -11.85 -2.66
C PHE A 73 -23.59 -10.78 -3.73
N ARG A 74 -22.73 -9.78 -3.47
CA ARG A 74 -22.47 -8.67 -4.40
C ARG A 74 -21.61 -9.08 -5.61
N LEU A 75 -20.64 -9.97 -5.41
CA LEU A 75 -19.69 -10.38 -6.47
C LEU A 75 -20.38 -10.95 -7.72
N PRO A 76 -21.31 -11.93 -7.62
CA PRO A 76 -22.02 -12.47 -8.77
C PRO A 76 -22.80 -11.42 -9.55
N PHE A 77 -23.45 -10.48 -8.84
CA PHE A 77 -24.20 -9.39 -9.45
C PHE A 77 -23.30 -8.42 -10.22
N LEU A 78 -22.16 -8.04 -9.64
CA LEU A 78 -21.19 -7.18 -10.30
C LEU A 78 -20.54 -7.87 -11.51
N CYS A 79 -20.27 -9.16 -11.42
CA CYS A 79 -19.66 -9.94 -12.49
C CYS A 79 -20.65 -10.25 -13.62
N SER A 80 -21.93 -10.53 -13.33
CA SER A 80 -22.95 -10.77 -14.37
C SER A 80 -23.16 -9.54 -15.26
N ASN A 81 -23.07 -8.34 -14.68
CA ASN A 81 -23.21 -7.09 -15.41
C ASN A 81 -22.05 -6.86 -16.40
N THR A 82 -20.83 -7.27 -16.04
CA THR A 82 -19.63 -7.16 -16.91
C THR A 82 -19.55 -8.29 -17.94
N HIS A 83 -20.00 -9.50 -17.60
CA HIS A 83 -20.12 -10.61 -18.55
C HIS A 83 -21.07 -10.25 -19.69
N SER A 84 -22.19 -9.56 -19.45
CA SER A 84 -23.10 -9.16 -20.53
C SER A 84 -22.42 -8.28 -21.60
N LEU A 85 -21.54 -7.36 -21.19
CA LEU A 85 -20.79 -6.47 -22.09
C LEU A 85 -19.66 -7.20 -22.81
N ALA A 86 -18.96 -8.11 -22.13
CA ALA A 86 -17.93 -8.95 -22.74
C ALA A 86 -18.50 -9.96 -23.75
N TYR A 87 -19.67 -10.56 -23.46
CA TYR A 87 -20.41 -11.40 -24.40
C TYR A 87 -20.96 -10.59 -25.59
N PHE A 88 -21.41 -9.35 -25.37
CA PHE A 88 -21.84 -8.45 -26.47
C PHE A 88 -20.68 -8.07 -27.38
N GLN A 89 -19.52 -7.75 -26.82
CA GLN A 89 -18.36 -7.31 -27.60
C GLN A 89 -17.74 -8.47 -28.40
N THR A 90 -17.69 -9.69 -27.83
CA THR A 90 -17.20 -10.89 -28.53
C THR A 90 -18.15 -11.35 -29.64
N THR A 91 -19.47 -11.32 -29.41
CA THR A 91 -20.47 -11.63 -30.44
C THR A 91 -20.44 -10.61 -31.59
N LEU A 92 -20.34 -9.31 -31.31
CA LEU A 92 -20.21 -8.29 -32.36
C LEU A 92 -18.93 -8.45 -33.18
N LEU A 93 -17.79 -8.74 -32.56
CA LEU A 93 -16.53 -9.00 -33.26
C LEU A 93 -16.61 -10.24 -34.17
N SER A 94 -17.27 -11.31 -33.71
CA SER A 94 -17.49 -12.51 -34.52
C SER A 94 -18.39 -12.26 -35.74
N ILE A 95 -19.42 -11.40 -35.60
CA ILE A 95 -20.31 -11.02 -36.71
C ILE A 95 -19.55 -10.16 -37.72
N ILE A 96 -18.72 -9.22 -37.27
CA ILE A 96 -17.90 -8.37 -38.16
C ILE A 96 -16.89 -9.21 -38.96
N GLN A 97 -16.25 -10.22 -38.35
CA GLN A 97 -15.35 -11.14 -39.06
C GLN A 97 -16.06 -12.04 -40.08
N LEU A 98 -17.32 -12.40 -39.87
CA LEU A 98 -18.11 -13.18 -40.83
C LEU A 98 -18.58 -12.32 -42.03
N THR A 99 -18.73 -11.00 -41.85
CA THR A 99 -19.13 -10.07 -42.92
C THR A 99 -18.00 -9.66 -43.87
N SER A 100 -16.73 -9.99 -43.57
CA SER A 100 -15.59 -9.71 -44.46
C SER A 100 -15.33 -10.79 -45.52
N LEU A 101 -16.15 -11.83 -45.60
CA LEU A 101 -16.12 -12.84 -46.67
C LEU A 101 -17.23 -12.54 -47.69
N PRO A 102 -16.90 -12.39 -48.99
CA PRO A 102 -17.80 -11.78 -49.99
C PRO A 102 -19.01 -12.64 -50.39
N GLU A 103 -19.15 -13.87 -49.88
CA GLU A 103 -20.18 -14.82 -50.32
C GLU A 103 -21.45 -14.87 -49.44
N HIS A 104 -21.54 -14.11 -48.33
CA HIS A 104 -22.65 -14.22 -47.37
C HIS A 104 -23.32 -12.90 -46.95
N PHE A 105 -23.24 -11.86 -47.77
CA PHE A 105 -23.75 -10.52 -47.42
C PHE A 105 -25.29 -10.43 -47.25
N MET A 106 -26.05 -11.31 -47.91
CA MET A 106 -27.53 -11.28 -47.84
C MET A 106 -28.13 -12.06 -46.67
N LEU A 107 -27.42 -13.05 -46.12
CA LEU A 107 -27.90 -13.86 -44.99
C LEU A 107 -27.62 -13.19 -43.64
N SER A 108 -26.57 -12.38 -43.54
CA SER A 108 -26.20 -11.66 -42.32
C SER A 108 -27.21 -10.57 -41.93
N HIS A 109 -27.78 -9.86 -42.91
CA HIS A 109 -28.78 -8.80 -42.68
C HIS A 109 -30.11 -9.36 -42.14
N CYS A 110 -30.50 -10.57 -42.56
CA CYS A 110 -31.73 -11.23 -42.11
C CYS A 110 -31.62 -11.75 -40.66
N LEU A 111 -30.44 -12.21 -40.23
CA LEU A 111 -30.20 -12.68 -38.86
C LEU A 111 -30.07 -11.55 -37.84
N LEU A 112 -29.47 -10.42 -38.23
CA LEU A 112 -29.39 -9.22 -37.40
C LEU A 112 -30.77 -8.65 -37.05
N GLN A 113 -31.70 -8.70 -38.01
CA GLN A 113 -33.07 -8.20 -37.83
C GLN A 113 -33.92 -9.12 -36.92
N LYS A 114 -33.66 -10.44 -36.94
CA LYS A 114 -34.30 -11.40 -36.03
C LYS A 114 -33.77 -11.31 -34.59
N LEU A 115 -32.48 -11.05 -34.41
CA LEU A 115 -31.87 -10.89 -33.08
C LEU A 115 -32.31 -9.60 -32.37
N PHE A 116 -32.53 -8.50 -33.11
CA PHE A 116 -33.03 -7.25 -32.54
C PHE A 116 -34.51 -7.33 -32.10
N HIS A 117 -35.35 -8.06 -32.85
CA HIS A 117 -36.77 -8.19 -32.49
C HIS A 117 -37.03 -9.08 -31.27
N HIS A 118 -36.18 -10.06 -31.00
CA HIS A 118 -36.38 -10.98 -29.87
C HIS A 118 -35.88 -10.46 -28.52
N ARG A 119 -35.06 -9.40 -28.51
CA ARG A 119 -34.44 -8.83 -27.29
C ARG A 119 -35.11 -7.56 -26.77
N LEU A 120 -36.16 -7.07 -27.42
CA LEU A 120 -36.97 -5.94 -26.94
C LEU A 120 -38.14 -6.36 -26.02
N PHE A 121 -38.24 -7.63 -25.64
CA PHE A 121 -39.37 -8.16 -24.86
C PHE A 121 -38.98 -8.98 -23.61
N ILE A 122 -37.76 -8.83 -23.09
CA ILE A 122 -37.36 -9.34 -21.76
C ILE A 122 -36.53 -8.27 -21.05
#